data_AF-A0A939TZU8-F1
#
_entry.id   AF-A0A939TZU8-F1
#
_cell.length_a   1.000
_cell.length_b   1.000
_cell.length_c   1.000
_cell.angle_alpha   90.00
_cell.angle_beta   90.00
_cell.angle_gamma   90.00
#
_symmetry.space_group_name_H-M   'P 1'
#
loop_
_entity.id
_entity.type
_entity.pdbx_description
1 polymer ?
#
loop_
_entity_poly.entity_id
_entity_poly.type
_entity_poly.pdbx_seq_one_letter_code
_entity_poly.pdbx_strand_id
1 'polypeptide(L)'
;MPLERLRRRLRIAVFFWRLSAVVTGILVVIGGAGALYLSALNHQLAIGTWIERALFDRSSVVAIVTWLPLFDLSLIGLSIFTIYFWLRWIAVAVRAARSVESGAVRYSPAVAVLGFLVPVVNLWMPLYTLLDLEHFAASVNGEKASPFVVRPTMVVLLGLLALGLIRSVGLHAVDDFSMPEEGRWMMLGVALAAIMALILLMVLASIMSDFNRAADRVLVDGPEASVLTHDFGTASG
;
A
#
# COMPACT_ATOMS: atom_id res chain seq x y z
N MET A 1 -24.80 4.62 -12.29
CA MET A 1 -23.54 4.69 -13.06
C MET A 1 -23.40 3.36 -13.80
N PRO A 2 -23.13 3.32 -15.11
CA PRO A 2 -23.15 2.05 -15.84
C PRO A 2 -22.03 1.11 -15.37
N LEU A 3 -22.36 -0.17 -15.17
CA LEU A 3 -21.52 -1.23 -14.59
C LEU A 3 -20.14 -1.33 -15.29
N GLU A 4 -20.12 -1.22 -16.62
CA GLU A 4 -18.89 -1.25 -17.41
C GLU A 4 -17.92 -0.08 -17.10
N ARG A 5 -18.45 1.11 -16.79
CA ARG A 5 -17.60 2.25 -16.38
C ARG A 5 -17.00 2.01 -15.00
N LEU A 6 -17.69 1.27 -14.13
CA LEU A 6 -17.24 0.95 -12.79
C LEU A 6 -16.13 -0.11 -12.83
N ARG A 7 -16.32 -1.15 -13.66
CA ARG A 7 -15.32 -2.15 -14.00
C ARG A 7 -14.03 -1.54 -14.55
N ARG A 8 -14.15 -0.65 -15.54
CA ARG A 8 -12.99 0.04 -16.14
C ARG A 8 -12.24 0.87 -15.11
N ARG A 9 -12.95 1.61 -14.25
CA ARG A 9 -12.32 2.42 -13.19
C ARG A 9 -11.60 1.59 -12.14
N LEU A 10 -12.17 0.44 -11.76
CA LEU A 10 -11.54 -0.49 -10.82
C LEU A 10 -10.24 -1.06 -11.40
N ARG A 11 -10.27 -1.55 -12.65
CA ARG A 11 -9.08 -2.04 -13.36
C ARG A 11 -7.97 -1.00 -13.47
N ILE A 12 -8.33 0.24 -13.83
CA ILE A 12 -7.37 1.34 -13.93
C ILE A 12 -6.75 1.64 -12.55
N ALA A 13 -7.57 1.76 -11.50
CA ALA A 13 -7.07 2.06 -10.16
C ALA A 13 -6.09 0.98 -9.66
N VAL A 14 -6.40 -0.29 -9.92
CA VAL A 14 -5.57 -1.44 -9.53
C VAL A 14 -4.28 -1.49 -10.34
N PHE A 15 -4.34 -1.23 -11.65
CA PHE A 15 -3.16 -1.19 -12.49
C PHE A 15 -2.15 -0.15 -12.00
N PHE A 16 -2.61 1.09 -11.79
CA PHE A 16 -1.76 2.16 -11.30
C PHE A 16 -1.29 1.92 -9.86
N TRP A 17 -2.14 1.35 -9.00
CA TRP A 17 -1.71 0.92 -7.67
C TRP A 17 -0.56 -0.09 -7.75
N ARG A 18 -0.70 -1.15 -8.56
CA ARG A 18 0.32 -2.20 -8.72
C ARG A 18 1.61 -1.64 -9.26
N LEU A 19 1.51 -0.80 -10.30
CA LEU A 19 2.67 -0.11 -10.86
C LEU A 19 3.36 0.73 -9.78
N SER A 20 2.60 1.53 -9.03
CA SER A 20 3.16 2.37 -7.97
C SER A 20 3.80 1.55 -6.85
N ALA A 21 3.19 0.42 -6.46
CA ALA A 21 3.71 -0.49 -5.44
C ALA A 21 5.02 -1.15 -5.87
N VAL A 22 5.12 -1.58 -7.14
CA VAL A 22 6.35 -2.14 -7.72
C VAL A 22 7.46 -1.09 -7.75
N VAL A 23 7.17 0.10 -8.27
CA VAL A 23 8.15 1.20 -8.30
C VAL A 23 8.58 1.57 -6.89
N THR A 24 7.64 1.62 -5.93
CA THR A 24 7.94 1.92 -4.52
C THR A 24 8.83 0.84 -3.93
N GLY A 25 8.53 -0.43 -4.18
CA GLY A 25 9.36 -1.55 -3.71
C GLY A 25 10.78 -1.49 -4.27
N ILE A 26 10.94 -1.20 -5.56
CA ILE A 26 12.25 -1.02 -6.20
C ILE A 26 13.01 0.13 -5.54
N LEU A 27 12.37 1.29 -5.36
CA LEU A 27 13.01 2.44 -4.73
C LEU A 27 13.37 2.14 -3.28
N VAL A 28 12.51 1.48 -2.51
CA VAL A 28 12.82 1.07 -1.13
C VAL A 28 14.05 0.15 -1.08
N VAL A 29 14.19 -0.79 -2.02
CA VAL A 29 15.38 -1.65 -2.12
C VAL A 29 16.62 -0.84 -2.47
N ILE A 30 16.53 0.09 -3.43
CA ILE A 30 17.66 0.96 -3.84
C ILE A 30 18.09 1.86 -2.67
N GLY A 31 17.13 2.51 -2.00
CA GLY A 31 17.39 3.38 -0.85
C GLY A 31 17.95 2.62 0.34
N GLY A 32 17.41 1.43 0.63
CA GLY A 32 17.93 0.54 1.67
C GLY A 32 19.36 0.09 1.37
N ALA A 33 19.66 -0.32 0.14
CA ALA A 33 21.01 -0.69 -0.29
C ALA A 33 21.98 0.50 -0.22
N GLY A 34 21.55 1.70 -0.64
CA GLY A 34 22.33 2.93 -0.53
C GLY A 34 22.65 3.31 0.92
N ALA A 35 21.66 3.19 1.82
CA ALA A 35 21.86 3.40 3.25
C ALA A 35 22.83 2.38 3.85
N LEU A 36 22.68 1.09 3.53
CA LEU A 36 23.62 0.04 3.97
C LEU A 36 25.04 0.29 3.47
N TYR A 37 25.19 0.73 2.21
CA TYR A 37 26.48 1.10 1.64
C TYR A 37 27.11 2.28 2.42
N LEU A 38 26.38 3.37 2.62
CA LEU A 38 26.86 4.51 3.42
C LEU A 38 27.19 4.10 4.86
N SER A 39 26.43 3.17 5.46
CA SER A 39 26.71 2.62 6.79
C SER A 39 28.03 1.87 6.83
N ALA A 40 28.25 1.00 5.85
CA ALA A 40 29.47 0.20 5.75
C ALA A 40 30.69 1.12 5.55
N LEU A 41 30.54 2.17 4.71
CA LEU A 41 31.56 3.19 4.52
C LEU A 41 31.84 3.96 5.82
N ASN A 42 30.82 4.39 6.55
CA ASN A 42 31.00 5.09 7.82
C ASN A 42 31.72 4.22 8.86
N HIS A 43 31.37 2.93 8.92
CA HIS A 43 32.02 1.97 9.81
C HIS A 43 33.50 1.75 9.46
N GLN A 44 33.81 1.62 8.16
CA GLN A 44 35.19 1.50 7.68
C GLN A 44 36.00 2.77 7.98
N LEU A 45 35.42 3.97 7.82
CA LEU A 45 36.10 5.23 8.15
C LEU A 45 36.35 5.41 9.66
N ALA A 46 35.45 4.89 10.51
CA ALA A 46 35.59 4.92 11.96
C ALA A 46 36.70 3.99 12.47
N ILE A 47 36.97 2.88 11.77
CA ILE A 47 37.96 1.86 12.16
C ILE A 47 39.30 2.06 11.42
N GLY A 48 39.28 2.67 10.23
CA GLY A 48 40.40 2.70 9.29
C GLY A 48 41.47 3.76 9.57
N THR A 49 42.72 3.38 9.29
CA THR A 49 43.89 4.27 9.34
C THR A 49 43.87 5.30 8.19
N TRP A 50 44.67 6.36 8.29
CA TRP A 50 44.75 7.49 7.36
C TRP A 50 44.94 7.10 5.88
N ILE A 51 45.52 5.92 5.61
CA ILE A 51 45.82 5.39 4.27
C ILE A 51 44.55 4.83 3.61
N GLU A 52 43.65 4.20 4.36
CA GLU A 52 42.37 3.70 3.84
C GLU A 52 41.40 4.84 3.51
N ARG A 53 41.48 5.96 4.23
CA ARG A 53 40.74 7.20 3.91
C ARG A 53 41.20 7.85 2.59
N ALA A 54 42.42 7.56 2.14
CA ALA A 54 42.99 8.11 0.91
C ALA A 54 42.69 7.26 -0.34
N LEU A 55 42.40 5.96 -0.17
CA LEU A 55 41.94 5.05 -1.24
C LEU A 55 40.45 5.17 -1.56
N PHE A 56 39.74 6.01 -0.81
CA PHE A 56 38.31 6.21 -0.96
C PHE A 56 37.96 6.98 -2.22
N ASP A 57 37.07 6.41 -3.05
CA ASP A 57 36.52 7.10 -4.21
C ASP A 57 35.52 8.17 -3.75
N ARG A 58 36.04 9.37 -3.45
CA ARG A 58 35.26 10.56 -3.13
C ARG A 58 34.18 10.85 -4.17
N SER A 59 34.38 10.45 -5.43
CA SER A 59 33.40 10.73 -6.49
C SER A 59 32.09 9.97 -6.29
N SER A 60 32.17 8.71 -5.86
CA SER A 60 31.01 7.86 -5.53
C SER A 60 30.22 8.39 -4.33
N VAL A 61 30.90 8.83 -3.26
CA VAL A 61 30.25 9.38 -2.05
C VAL A 61 29.56 10.72 -2.36
N VAL A 62 30.25 11.61 -3.09
CA VAL A 62 29.68 12.90 -3.50
C VAL A 62 28.47 12.68 -4.41
N ALA A 63 28.54 11.74 -5.36
CA ALA A 63 27.40 11.40 -6.20
C ALA A 63 26.19 10.95 -5.36
N ILE A 64 26.36 10.00 -4.43
CA ILE A 64 25.25 9.49 -3.59
C ILE A 64 24.61 10.61 -2.75
N VAL A 65 25.42 11.45 -2.09
CA VAL A 65 24.92 12.56 -1.27
C VAL A 65 24.20 13.61 -2.13
N THR A 66 24.66 13.85 -3.36
CA THR A 66 24.03 14.82 -4.29
C THR A 66 22.69 14.32 -4.80
N TRP A 67 22.53 13.01 -5.02
CA TRP A 67 21.29 12.41 -5.53
C TRP A 67 20.27 12.09 -4.42
N LEU A 68 20.70 12.01 -3.16
CA LEU A 68 19.84 11.69 -2.00
C LEU A 68 18.58 12.57 -1.90
N PRO A 69 18.67 13.92 -2.02
CA PRO A 69 17.48 14.78 -1.91
C PRO A 69 16.48 14.58 -3.06
N LEU A 70 16.97 14.31 -4.28
CA LEU A 70 16.14 14.04 -5.45
C LEU A 70 15.44 12.68 -5.31
N PHE A 71 16.16 11.71 -4.75
CA PHE A 71 15.63 10.39 -4.44
C PHE A 71 14.51 10.49 -3.37
N ASP A 72 14.72 11.23 -2.28
CA ASP A 72 13.71 11.45 -1.25
C ASP A 72 12.46 12.17 -1.80
N LEU A 73 12.65 13.19 -2.64
CA LEU A 73 11.54 13.89 -3.29
C LEU A 73 10.73 12.94 -4.19
N SER A 74 11.41 12.05 -4.91
CA SER A 74 10.75 11.06 -5.77
C SER A 74 9.94 10.04 -4.96
N LEU A 75 10.46 9.62 -3.80
CA LEU A 75 9.75 8.73 -2.87
C LEU A 75 8.51 9.39 -2.28
N ILE A 76 8.58 10.68 -1.92
CA ILE A 76 7.44 11.44 -1.42
C ILE A 76 6.36 11.54 -2.51
N GLY A 77 6.75 11.94 -3.73
CA GLY A 77 5.82 12.04 -4.86
C GLY A 77 5.14 10.72 -5.17
N LEU A 78 5.90 9.63 -5.17
CA LEU A 78 5.37 8.29 -5.40
C LEU A 78 4.43 7.84 -4.26
N SER A 79 4.78 8.13 -3.01
CA SER A 79 3.94 7.80 -1.85
C SER A 79 2.59 8.50 -1.92
N ILE A 80 2.58 9.80 -2.25
CA ILE A 80 1.34 10.58 -2.45
C ILE A 80 0.50 9.96 -3.57
N PHE A 81 1.14 9.59 -4.67
CA PHE A 81 0.48 8.95 -5.81
C PHE A 81 -0.13 7.60 -5.41
N THR A 82 0.62 6.73 -4.72
CA THR A 82 0.14 5.43 -4.24
C THR A 82 -1.06 5.59 -3.30
N ILE A 83 -1.01 6.53 -2.35
CA ILE A 83 -2.13 6.83 -1.44
C ILE A 83 -3.35 7.28 -2.23
N TYR A 84 -3.19 8.16 -3.21
CA TYR A 84 -4.29 8.63 -4.04
C TYR A 84 -4.98 7.49 -4.80
N PHE A 85 -4.22 6.62 -5.48
CA PHE A 85 -4.79 5.49 -6.21
C PHE A 85 -5.45 4.47 -5.29
N TRP A 86 -4.88 4.28 -4.12
CA TRP A 86 -5.47 3.45 -3.08
C TRP A 86 -6.82 4.01 -2.63
N LEU A 87 -6.91 5.31 -2.30
CA LEU A 87 -8.15 5.96 -1.85
C LEU A 87 -9.21 5.94 -2.95
N ARG A 88 -8.75 6.03 -4.19
CA ARG A 88 -9.59 5.92 -5.38
C ARG A 88 -10.08 4.49 -5.62
N TRP A 89 -9.34 3.47 -5.19
CA TRP A 89 -9.73 2.07 -5.28
C TRP A 89 -10.77 1.67 -4.22
N ILE A 90 -10.61 2.09 -2.95
CA ILE A 90 -11.77 2.31 -2.06
C ILE A 90 -12.68 3.30 -2.76
N ALA A 91 -13.81 3.76 -2.26
CA ALA A 91 -14.73 4.59 -3.05
C ALA A 91 -15.26 3.89 -4.32
N VAL A 92 -14.47 3.52 -5.33
CA VAL A 92 -14.90 2.68 -6.45
C VAL A 92 -15.30 1.29 -5.97
N ALA A 93 -14.49 0.61 -5.13
CA ALA A 93 -14.84 -0.70 -4.57
C ALA A 93 -16.11 -0.63 -3.72
N VAL A 94 -16.24 0.38 -2.85
CA VAL A 94 -17.44 0.61 -2.05
C VAL A 94 -18.67 0.91 -2.92
N ARG A 95 -18.50 1.70 -4.00
CA ARG A 95 -19.58 1.95 -4.98
C ARG A 95 -19.97 0.68 -5.72
N ALA A 96 -19.00 -0.17 -6.07
CA ALA A 96 -19.24 -1.44 -6.74
C ALA A 96 -20.09 -2.35 -5.85
N ALA A 97 -19.62 -2.60 -4.63
CA ALA A 97 -20.31 -3.45 -3.65
C ALA A 97 -21.74 -2.96 -3.40
N ARG A 98 -21.91 -1.65 -3.14
CA ARG A 98 -23.24 -1.05 -2.90
C ARG A 98 -24.15 -1.03 -4.13
N SER A 99 -23.59 -1.07 -5.35
CA SER A 99 -24.41 -1.17 -6.57
C SER A 99 -24.95 -2.57 -6.81
N VAL A 100 -24.34 -3.59 -6.20
CA VAL A 100 -24.79 -4.98 -6.23
C VAL A 100 -25.76 -5.23 -5.08
N GLU A 101 -25.37 -4.86 -3.86
CA GLU A 101 -26.17 -5.03 -2.66
C GLU A 101 -26.08 -3.76 -1.78
N SER A 102 -27.22 -3.09 -1.59
CA SER A 102 -27.30 -1.79 -0.91
C SER A 102 -26.78 -1.79 0.54
N GLY A 103 -26.68 -2.98 1.17
CA GLY A 103 -26.16 -3.21 2.52
C GLY A 103 -24.74 -3.80 2.60
N ALA A 104 -24.07 -4.09 1.48
CA ALA A 104 -22.78 -4.79 1.49
C ALA A 104 -21.65 -4.05 2.23
N VAL A 105 -21.74 -2.71 2.34
CA VAL A 105 -20.76 -1.90 3.06
C VAL A 105 -21.47 -0.86 3.92
N ARG A 106 -21.09 -0.78 5.21
CA ARG A 106 -21.70 0.10 6.22
C ARG A 106 -21.56 1.59 5.88
N TYR A 107 -20.41 1.99 5.35
CA TYR A 107 -20.11 3.40 5.08
C TYR A 107 -20.28 3.79 3.62
N SER A 108 -20.65 5.07 3.40
CA SER A 108 -20.69 5.62 2.06
C SER A 108 -19.27 5.74 1.49
N PRO A 109 -19.11 5.75 0.15
CA PRO A 109 -17.81 5.89 -0.50
C PRO A 109 -16.98 7.07 0.00
N ALA A 110 -17.62 8.21 0.29
CA ALA A 110 -16.94 9.40 0.78
C ALA A 110 -16.52 9.25 2.25
N VAL A 111 -17.41 8.70 3.09
CA VAL A 111 -17.12 8.47 4.51
C VAL A 111 -16.01 7.43 4.68
N ALA A 112 -16.01 6.39 3.85
CA ALA A 112 -14.93 5.42 3.80
C ALA A 112 -13.57 6.09 3.51
N VAL A 113 -13.47 6.90 2.45
CA VAL A 113 -12.24 7.63 2.10
C VAL A 113 -11.80 8.60 3.20
N LEU A 114 -12.73 9.37 3.75
CA LEU A 114 -12.44 10.28 4.86
C LEU A 114 -11.93 9.54 6.10
N GLY A 115 -12.42 8.33 6.35
CA GLY A 115 -11.93 7.46 7.42
C GLY A 115 -10.44 7.17 7.33
N PHE A 116 -9.90 6.98 6.12
CA PHE A 116 -8.47 6.74 5.91
C PHE A 116 -7.60 8.00 6.03
N LEU A 117 -8.21 9.19 5.99
CA LEU A 117 -7.50 10.47 6.13
C LEU A 117 -7.40 10.96 7.58
N VAL A 118 -8.10 10.32 8.53
CA VAL A 118 -8.15 10.73 9.94
C VAL A 118 -7.44 9.69 10.83
N PRO A 119 -6.15 9.89 11.15
CA PRO A 119 -5.25 8.81 11.54
C PRO A 119 -5.35 8.29 12.99
N VAL A 120 -6.12 8.90 13.90
CA VAL A 120 -6.06 8.50 15.34
C VAL A 120 -7.41 8.13 15.93
N VAL A 121 -8.47 8.92 15.71
CA VAL A 121 -9.79 8.66 16.33
C VAL A 121 -10.67 7.76 15.44
N ASN A 122 -10.36 7.69 14.14
CA ASN A 122 -11.24 7.08 13.15
C ASN A 122 -10.69 5.80 12.51
N LEU A 123 -9.75 5.10 13.16
CA LEU A 123 -9.14 3.87 12.65
C LEU A 123 -10.16 2.72 12.45
N TRP A 124 -11.29 2.79 13.16
CA TRP A 124 -12.37 1.83 13.06
C TRP A 124 -13.08 1.88 11.70
N MET A 125 -13.26 3.06 11.09
CA MET A 125 -13.93 3.18 9.78
C MET A 125 -13.13 2.51 8.65
N PRO A 126 -11.81 2.75 8.50
CA PRO A 126 -10.92 1.98 7.65
C PRO A 126 -11.04 0.48 7.81
N LEU A 127 -10.96 0.02 9.06
CA LEU A 127 -10.98 -1.39 9.39
C LEU A 127 -12.30 -2.04 8.98
N TYR A 128 -13.44 -1.46 9.39
CA TYR A 128 -14.76 -1.95 9.03
C TYR A 128 -15.02 -1.90 7.53
N THR A 129 -14.55 -0.86 6.83
CA THR A 129 -14.69 -0.78 5.37
C THR A 129 -13.95 -1.92 4.68
N LEU A 130 -12.71 -2.20 5.09
CA LEU A 130 -11.92 -3.30 4.53
C LEU A 130 -12.53 -4.67 4.86
N LEU A 131 -13.07 -4.83 6.08
CA LEU A 131 -13.77 -6.05 6.48
C LEU A 131 -15.04 -6.26 5.66
N ASP A 132 -15.88 -5.24 5.49
CA ASP A 132 -17.11 -5.33 4.69
C ASP A 132 -16.78 -5.71 3.23
N LEU A 133 -15.73 -5.11 2.65
CA LEU A 133 -15.27 -5.45 1.30
C LEU A 133 -14.72 -6.89 1.20
N GLU A 134 -14.00 -7.37 2.21
CA GLU A 134 -13.48 -8.74 2.25
C GLU A 134 -14.61 -9.77 2.42
N HIS A 135 -15.59 -9.49 3.30
CA HIS A 135 -16.76 -10.34 3.49
C HIS A 135 -17.60 -10.42 2.21
N PHE A 136 -17.83 -9.29 1.54
CA PHE A 136 -18.50 -9.25 0.25
C PHE A 136 -17.73 -10.04 -0.82
N ALA A 137 -16.41 -9.88 -0.87
CA ALA A 137 -15.59 -10.64 -1.83
C ALA A 137 -15.67 -12.15 -1.58
N ALA A 138 -15.61 -12.57 -0.31
CA ALA A 138 -15.72 -13.98 0.07
C ALA A 138 -17.10 -14.56 -0.24
N SER A 139 -18.18 -13.83 0.07
CA SER A 139 -19.55 -14.30 -0.19
C SER A 139 -19.81 -14.52 -1.68
N VAL A 140 -19.36 -13.59 -2.52
CA VAL A 140 -19.44 -13.69 -3.98
C VAL A 140 -18.58 -14.83 -4.51
N ASN A 141 -17.40 -15.05 -3.93
CA ASN A 141 -16.49 -16.07 -4.42
C ASN A 141 -16.89 -17.50 -3.99
N GLY A 142 -17.93 -17.66 -3.16
CA GLY A 142 -18.29 -18.95 -2.55
C GLY A 142 -17.29 -19.42 -1.49
N GLU A 143 -16.42 -18.51 -1.03
CA GLU A 143 -15.39 -18.79 -0.05
C GLU A 143 -15.92 -18.48 1.35
N LYS A 144 -15.51 -19.25 2.35
CA LYS A 144 -15.73 -18.83 3.73
C LYS A 144 -14.86 -17.59 3.97
N ALA A 145 -15.48 -16.49 4.36
CA ALA A 145 -14.77 -15.32 4.84
C ALA A 145 -13.75 -15.78 5.89
N SER A 146 -12.51 -15.32 5.76
CA SER A 146 -11.45 -15.63 6.73
C SER A 146 -12.02 -15.32 8.13
N PRO A 147 -12.04 -16.30 9.06
CA PRO A 147 -12.53 -16.04 10.42
C PRO A 147 -11.63 -15.03 11.16
N PHE A 148 -10.44 -14.80 10.62
CA PHE A 148 -9.47 -13.87 11.14
C PHE A 148 -9.53 -12.54 10.40
N VAL A 149 -9.74 -11.46 11.17
CA VAL A 149 -9.61 -10.03 10.82
C VAL A 149 -8.17 -9.67 10.40
N VAL A 150 -7.32 -10.65 10.12
CA VAL A 150 -5.85 -10.53 10.05
C VAL A 150 -5.42 -9.61 8.93
N ARG A 151 -5.95 -9.73 7.70
CA ARG A 151 -5.49 -8.89 6.59
C ARG A 151 -5.87 -7.42 6.80
N PRO A 152 -7.14 -7.08 7.10
CA PRO A 152 -7.52 -5.69 7.37
C PRO A 152 -6.82 -5.11 8.61
N THR A 153 -6.68 -5.91 9.67
CA THR A 153 -6.00 -5.48 10.90
C THR A 153 -4.51 -5.26 10.67
N MET A 154 -3.85 -6.13 9.91
CA MET A 154 -2.45 -5.94 9.52
C MET A 154 -2.26 -4.64 8.74
N VAL A 155 -3.17 -4.30 7.81
CA VAL A 155 -3.09 -3.02 7.08
C VAL A 155 -3.09 -1.83 8.04
N VAL A 156 -3.99 -1.83 9.02
CA VAL A 156 -4.09 -0.75 10.00
C VAL A 156 -2.88 -0.71 10.94
N LEU A 157 -2.47 -1.86 11.49
CA LEU A 157 -1.33 -1.96 12.41
C LEU A 157 0.00 -1.61 11.73
N LEU A 158 0.25 -2.13 10.53
CA LEU A 158 1.46 -1.84 9.77
C LEU A 158 1.50 -0.35 9.37
N GLY A 159 0.36 0.25 9.02
CA GLY A 159 0.25 1.68 8.76
C GLY A 159 0.57 2.54 9.98
N LEU A 160 0.03 2.19 11.16
CA LEU A 160 0.35 2.88 12.41
C LEU A 160 1.82 2.75 12.79
N LEU A 161 2.39 1.56 12.67
CA LEU A 161 3.79 1.32 13.01
C LEU A 161 4.72 2.05 12.03
N ALA A 162 4.41 2.05 10.73
CA ALA A 162 5.15 2.82 9.74
C ALA A 162 5.10 4.33 10.04
N LEU A 163 3.93 4.86 10.42
CA LEU A 163 3.77 6.27 10.76
C LEU A 163 4.52 6.65 12.06
N GLY A 164 4.50 5.76 13.05
CA GLY A 164 5.30 5.88 14.28
C GLY A 164 6.80 5.90 14.01
N LEU A 165 7.28 4.99 13.15
CA LEU A 165 8.68 4.91 12.73
C LEU A 165 9.15 6.14 11.96
N ILE A 166 8.33 6.66 11.04
CA ILE A 166 8.64 7.91 10.31
C ILE A 166 8.79 9.08 11.29
N ARG A 167 7.93 9.17 12.30
CA ARG A 167 8.05 10.21 13.33
C ARG A 167 9.25 10.03 14.24
N SER A 168 9.57 8.80 14.65
CA SER A 168 10.74 8.56 15.51
C SER A 168 12.04 8.92 14.78
N VAL A 169 12.14 8.59 13.49
CA VAL A 169 13.31 8.92 12.65
C VAL A 169 13.37 10.43 12.37
N GLY A 170 12.24 11.07 12.06
CA GLY A 170 12.20 12.51 11.76
C GLY A 170 12.49 13.43 12.94
N LEU A 171 12.32 12.96 14.18
CA LEU A 171 12.65 13.74 15.39
C LEU A 171 14.15 13.72 15.74
N HIS A 172 14.92 12.78 15.20
CA HIS A 172 16.35 12.60 15.51
C HIS A 172 17.26 13.03 14.34
N ALA A 173 16.68 13.58 13.27
CA ALA A 173 17.45 14.10 12.15
C ALA A 173 17.86 15.55 12.45
N VAL A 174 19.14 15.76 12.80
CA VAL A 174 20.08 16.68 12.07
C VAL A 174 21.28 17.16 12.90
N ASP A 175 21.33 17.06 14.23
CA ASP A 175 22.33 17.88 14.93
C ASP A 175 23.74 17.28 15.10
N ASP A 176 23.97 15.96 14.99
CA ASP A 176 25.33 15.45 15.18
C ASP A 176 25.65 14.11 14.48
N PHE A 177 26.30 14.19 13.32
CA PHE A 177 26.89 13.01 12.65
C PHE A 177 28.17 12.51 13.33
N SER A 178 28.55 13.06 14.49
CA SER A 178 29.76 12.67 15.23
C SER A 178 29.60 11.38 16.05
N MET A 179 28.36 10.89 16.27
CA MET A 179 28.09 9.71 17.10
C MET A 179 27.71 8.46 16.26
N PRO A 180 28.61 7.46 16.13
CA PRO A 180 28.37 6.27 15.31
C PRO A 180 27.27 5.34 15.84
N GLU A 181 26.90 5.41 17.13
CA GLU A 181 25.81 4.60 17.69
C GLU A 181 24.42 5.11 17.31
N GLU A 182 24.22 6.42 17.25
CA GLU A 182 22.93 7.05 16.91
C GLU A 182 22.56 6.82 15.44
N GLY A 183 23.55 6.89 14.53
CA GLY A 183 23.37 6.55 13.12
C GLY A 183 22.92 5.10 12.89
N ARG A 184 23.35 4.16 13.75
CA ARG A 184 22.96 2.74 13.64
C ARG A 184 21.49 2.51 13.96
N TRP A 185 20.97 3.17 15.00
CA TRP A 185 19.56 3.09 15.38
C TRP A 185 18.64 3.73 14.35
N MET A 186 19.09 4.84 13.75
CA MET A 186 18.37 5.51 12.67
C MET A 186 18.25 4.62 11.43
N MET A 187 19.34 3.95 11.03
CA MET A 187 19.34 3.00 9.92
C MET A 187 18.50 1.75 10.18
N LEU A 188 18.53 1.20 11.39
CA LEU A 188 17.64 0.11 11.79
C LEU A 188 16.17 0.54 11.70
N GLY A 189 15.85 1.75 12.14
CA GLY A 189 14.51 2.34 12.02
C GLY A 189 14.04 2.49 10.59
N VAL A 190 14.91 2.99 9.69
CA VAL A 190 14.63 3.09 8.24
C VAL A 190 14.43 1.71 7.60
N ALA A 191 15.29 0.74 7.92
CA ALA A 191 15.18 -0.62 7.40
C ALA A 191 13.89 -1.32 7.87
N LEU A 192 13.52 -1.14 9.14
CA LEU A 192 12.28 -1.68 9.69
C LEU A 192 11.05 -1.02 9.04
N ALA A 193 11.07 0.31 8.86
CA ALA A 193 10.01 1.03 8.17
C ALA A 193 9.84 0.56 6.71
N ALA A 194 10.96 0.32 6.01
CA ALA A 194 10.97 -0.24 4.66
C ALA A 194 10.32 -1.63 4.58
N ILE A 195 10.72 -2.55 5.46
CA ILE A 195 10.14 -3.91 5.53
C ILE A 195 8.63 -3.83 5.81
N MET A 196 8.23 -2.99 6.75
CA MET A 196 6.85 -2.78 7.13
C MET A 196 6.00 -2.22 5.98
N ALA A 197 6.55 -1.26 5.22
CA ALA A 197 5.91 -0.73 4.02
C ALA A 197 5.73 -1.81 2.93
N LEU A 198 6.73 -2.68 2.73
CA LEU A 198 6.63 -3.79 1.78
C LEU A 198 5.54 -4.79 2.17
N ILE A 199 5.48 -5.19 3.45
CA ILE A 199 4.44 -6.08 3.95
C ILE A 199 3.06 -5.42 3.78
N LEU A 200 2.94 -4.14 4.12
CA LEU A 200 1.70 -3.38 3.95
C LEU A 200 1.22 -3.40 2.49
N LEU A 201 2.13 -3.15 1.54
CA LEU A 201 1.83 -3.21 0.11
C LEU A 201 1.38 -4.62 -0.32
N MET A 202 2.03 -5.67 0.16
CA MET A 202 1.65 -7.06 -0.16
C MET A 202 0.25 -7.40 0.35
N VAL A 203 -0.08 -7.04 1.59
CA VAL A 203 -1.40 -7.32 2.17
C VAL A 203 -2.49 -6.54 1.44
N LEU A 204 -2.24 -5.27 1.11
CA LEU A 204 -3.13 -4.46 0.27
C LEU A 204 -3.38 -5.10 -1.10
N ALA A 205 -2.31 -5.55 -1.77
CA ALA A 205 -2.40 -6.19 -3.09
C ALA A 205 -3.32 -7.42 -3.04
N SER A 206 -3.21 -8.22 -1.98
CA SER A 206 -4.02 -9.42 -1.76
C SER A 206 -5.50 -9.05 -1.67
N ILE A 207 -5.87 -8.13 -0.77
CA ILE A 207 -7.26 -7.69 -0.56
C ILE A 207 -7.85 -7.13 -1.87
N MET A 208 -7.09 -6.28 -2.57
CA MET A 208 -7.55 -5.74 -3.86
C MET A 208 -7.79 -6.84 -4.88
N SER A 209 -6.92 -7.85 -4.95
CA SER A 209 -7.02 -8.93 -5.94
C SER A 209 -8.23 -9.82 -5.71
N ASP A 210 -8.58 -10.10 -4.46
CA ASP A 210 -9.71 -10.97 -4.10
C ASP A 210 -11.03 -10.25 -4.39
N PHE A 211 -11.12 -8.97 -4.03
CA PHE A 211 -12.27 -8.13 -4.34
C PHE A 211 -12.46 -7.95 -5.85
N ASN A 212 -11.39 -7.70 -6.62
CA ASN A 212 -11.53 -7.53 -8.07
C ASN A 212 -12.05 -8.80 -8.74
N ARG A 213 -11.61 -9.98 -8.28
CA ARG A 213 -12.13 -11.26 -8.76
C ARG A 213 -13.62 -11.40 -8.46
N ALA A 214 -14.05 -11.05 -7.26
CA ALA A 214 -15.46 -11.04 -6.89
C ALA A 214 -16.26 -10.06 -7.75
N ALA A 215 -15.76 -8.83 -7.92
CA ALA A 215 -16.40 -7.83 -8.75
C ALA A 215 -16.51 -8.30 -10.21
N ASP A 216 -15.46 -8.89 -10.79
CA ASP A 216 -15.51 -9.43 -12.15
C ASP A 216 -16.54 -10.56 -12.30
N ARG A 217 -16.68 -11.46 -11.31
CA ARG A 217 -17.73 -12.51 -11.33
C ARG A 217 -19.13 -11.90 -11.32
N VAL A 218 -19.42 -10.97 -10.40
CA VAL A 218 -20.74 -10.34 -10.33
C VAL A 218 -21.05 -9.50 -11.57
N LEU A 219 -20.04 -8.88 -12.17
CA LEU A 219 -20.20 -8.06 -13.37
C LEU A 219 -20.36 -8.88 -14.65
N VAL A 220 -19.95 -10.15 -14.66
CA VAL A 220 -20.07 -11.08 -15.79
C VAL A 220 -21.32 -11.96 -15.65
N ASP A 221 -21.58 -12.47 -14.45
CA ASP A 221 -22.64 -13.44 -14.14
C ASP A 221 -23.89 -12.79 -13.50
N GLY A 222 -23.94 -11.46 -13.44
CA GLY A 222 -25.02 -10.70 -12.82
C GLY A 222 -26.40 -11.02 -13.41
N PRO A 223 -27.49 -10.76 -12.66
CA PRO A 223 -28.82 -11.36 -12.88
C PRO A 223 -29.45 -11.14 -14.25
N GLU A 224 -28.97 -10.20 -15.07
CA GLU A 224 -29.40 -10.06 -16.47
C GLU A 224 -28.98 -11.26 -17.36
N ALA A 225 -27.93 -12.01 -17.00
CA ALA A 225 -27.55 -13.25 -17.69
C ALA A 225 -28.54 -14.41 -17.41
N SER A 226 -29.20 -14.40 -16.24
CA SER A 226 -30.23 -15.40 -15.88
C SER A 226 -31.61 -15.08 -16.46
N VAL A 227 -31.91 -13.82 -16.80
CA VAL A 227 -33.19 -13.45 -17.43
C VAL A 227 -33.23 -13.86 -18.92
N LEU A 228 -32.09 -13.91 -19.61
CA LEU A 228 -32.03 -14.30 -21.03
C LEU A 228 -31.94 -15.81 -21.29
N THR A 229 -31.75 -16.63 -20.25
CA THR A 229 -31.67 -18.10 -20.37
C THR A 229 -32.95 -18.82 -19.95
N HIS A 230 -33.86 -18.14 -19.24
CA HIS A 230 -35.09 -18.78 -18.74
C HIS A 230 -36.33 -18.62 -19.64
N ASP A 231 -36.26 -17.82 -20.72
CA ASP A 231 -37.43 -17.44 -21.54
C ASP A 231 -37.52 -18.14 -22.91
N PHE A 232 -36.68 -19.16 -23.18
CA PHE A 232 -36.74 -19.95 -24.42
C PHE A 232 -37.33 -21.37 -24.23
N GLY A 233 -38.01 -21.61 -23.11
CA GLY A 233 -38.26 -22.96 -22.62
C GLY A 233 -39.71 -23.43 -22.48
N THR A 234 -40.75 -22.71 -22.90
CA THR A 234 -42.12 -23.27 -22.88
C THR A 234 -43.05 -22.59 -23.91
N ALA A 235 -43.03 -23.07 -25.15
CA ALA A 235 -44.12 -22.84 -26.10
C ALA A 235 -44.21 -24.02 -27.09
N SER A 236 -44.74 -25.14 -26.62
CA SER A 236 -45.37 -26.15 -27.48
C SER A 236 -46.26 -27.06 -26.63
N GLY A 237 -47.54 -26.69 -26.52
CA GLY A 237 -48.65 -27.52 -26.10
C GLY A 237 -49.83 -27.22 -27.01
#